data_AF-A0A843DEN0-F1
#
_entry.id   AF-A0A843DEN0-F1
#
_cell.length_a   1.000
_cell.length_b   1.000
_cell.length_c   1.000
_cell.angle_alpha   90.00
_cell.angle_beta   90.00
_cell.angle_gamma   90.00
#
_symmetry.space_group_name_H-M   'P 1'
#
loop_
_entity.id
_entity.type
_entity.pdbx_description
1 polymer ?
#
loop_
_entity_poly.entity_id
_entity_poly.type
_entity_poly.pdbx_seq_one_letter_code
_entity_poly.pdbx_strand_id
1 'polypeptide(L)'
;MKSVKVPLKKLNDVRKELMEKELMRMDYRIKAESEYGYIPIKEDIEGYEIVDIELEVLNTRPHNFSELLEGELTPEEIEELRTSFDTIGDVVILEIPEELESKKNIIGKATLDFTKRKSIYMKKSAVHGTIRIRDLELIAGEDNPVTIHKEHGARLKLNVKEVYFSP
;
A
#
# COMPACT_ATOMS: atom_id res chain seq x y z
N MET A 1 -12.46 17.60 -13.46
CA MET A 1 -12.46 16.14 -13.64
C MET A 1 -13.76 15.71 -14.32
N LYS A 2 -13.68 14.84 -15.34
CA LYS A 2 -14.88 14.30 -15.99
C LYS A 2 -15.71 13.47 -15.02
N SER A 3 -16.99 13.79 -14.93
CA SER A 3 -17.93 13.17 -14.01
C SER A 3 -19.29 12.99 -14.66
N VAL A 4 -19.95 11.88 -14.34
CA VAL A 4 -21.35 11.65 -14.68
C VAL A 4 -22.22 12.44 -13.70
N LYS A 5 -23.05 13.35 -14.23
CA LYS A 5 -24.06 14.10 -13.48
C LYS A 5 -25.37 13.33 -13.49
N VAL A 6 -25.87 12.99 -12.31
CA VAL A 6 -27.12 12.22 -12.15
C VAL A 6 -28.01 12.81 -11.07
N PRO A 7 -29.35 12.71 -11.20
CA PRO A 7 -30.25 13.10 -10.12
C PRO A 7 -29.93 12.31 -8.84
N LEU A 8 -30.01 12.96 -7.67
CA LEU A 8 -29.67 12.33 -6.38
C LEU A 8 -30.41 11.01 -6.12
N LYS A 9 -31.67 10.92 -6.58
CA LYS A 9 -32.49 9.70 -6.47
C LYS A 9 -31.89 8.48 -7.17
N LYS A 10 -31.13 8.69 -8.25
CA LYS A 10 -30.49 7.63 -9.05
C LYS A 10 -29.00 7.46 -8.72
N LEU A 11 -28.44 8.30 -7.85
CA LEU A 11 -27.01 8.36 -7.59
C LEU A 11 -26.44 7.01 -7.16
N ASN A 12 -27.10 6.31 -6.23
CA ASN A 12 -26.63 5.03 -5.73
C ASN A 12 -26.72 3.90 -6.76
N ASP A 13 -27.74 3.91 -7.61
CA ASP A 13 -27.94 2.89 -8.63
C ASP A 13 -26.88 3.03 -9.73
N VAL A 14 -26.68 4.26 -10.22
CA VAL A 14 -25.65 4.56 -11.23
C VAL A 14 -24.25 4.33 -10.64
N ARG A 15 -24.01 4.67 -9.37
CA ARG A 15 -22.74 4.38 -8.70
C ARG A 15 -22.41 2.89 -8.71
N LYS A 16 -23.38 2.01 -8.42
CA LYS A 16 -23.18 0.57 -8.45
C LYS A 16 -22.90 0.08 -9.87
N GLU A 17 -23.69 0.53 -10.84
CA GLU A 17 -23.50 0.18 -12.25
C GLU A 17 -22.10 0.56 -12.76
N LEU A 18 -21.65 1.78 -12.48
CA LEU A 18 -20.33 2.26 -12.88
C LEU A 18 -19.19 1.54 -12.17
N MET A 19 -19.42 1.07 -10.95
CA MET A 19 -18.46 0.28 -10.18
C MET A 19 -18.32 -1.14 -10.75
N GLU A 20 -19.44 -1.80 -11.05
CA GLU A 20 -19.46 -3.13 -11.67
C GLU A 20 -18.81 -3.16 -13.05
N LYS A 21 -18.97 -2.07 -13.81
CA LYS A 21 -18.34 -1.89 -15.13
C LYS A 21 -16.90 -1.40 -15.07
N GLU A 22 -16.34 -1.16 -13.87
CA GLU A 22 -15.00 -0.60 -13.66
C GLU A 22 -14.76 0.77 -14.32
N LEU A 23 -15.82 1.52 -14.64
CA LEU A 23 -15.75 2.82 -15.31
C LEU A 23 -15.60 4.00 -14.33
N MET A 24 -15.85 3.76 -13.04
CA MET A 24 -15.73 4.78 -11.99
C MET A 24 -14.27 5.02 -11.57
N ARG A 25 -13.90 6.29 -11.37
CA ARG A 25 -12.65 6.72 -10.72
C ARG A 25 -12.81 6.65 -9.20
N MET A 26 -12.05 5.80 -8.52
CA MET A 26 -12.17 5.57 -7.07
C MET A 26 -11.28 6.47 -6.21
N ASP A 27 -10.40 7.23 -6.86
CA ASP A 27 -9.46 8.21 -6.28
C ASP A 27 -10.12 9.56 -5.99
N TYR A 28 -11.39 9.78 -6.37
CA TYR A 28 -12.13 11.02 -6.13
C TYR A 28 -13.42 10.79 -5.36
N ARG A 29 -13.77 11.79 -4.54
CA ARG A 29 -14.98 11.77 -3.73
C ARG A 29 -16.18 12.13 -4.61
N ILE A 30 -17.22 11.30 -4.55
CA ILE A 30 -18.52 11.64 -5.14
C ILE A 30 -19.05 12.90 -4.45
N LYS A 31 -19.38 13.92 -5.25
CA LYS A 31 -20.00 15.16 -4.77
C LYS A 31 -21.50 15.08 -4.92
N ALA A 32 -22.25 15.54 -3.92
CA ALA A 32 -23.70 15.64 -3.95
C ALA A 32 -24.09 17.10 -3.66
N GLU A 33 -24.78 17.74 -4.61
CA GLU A 33 -25.26 19.12 -4.48
C GLU A 33 -26.75 19.18 -4.80
N SER A 34 -27.55 19.59 -3.82
CA SER A 34 -28.99 19.92 -3.87
C SER A 34 -29.92 18.97 -4.64
N GLU A 35 -29.75 18.81 -5.95
CA GLU A 35 -30.58 18.02 -6.87
C GLU A 35 -29.79 16.93 -7.63
N TYR A 36 -28.47 17.08 -7.75
CA TYR A 36 -27.60 16.20 -8.52
C TYR A 36 -26.44 15.65 -7.69
N GLY A 37 -25.95 14.48 -8.07
CA GLY A 37 -24.66 13.98 -7.66
C GLY A 37 -23.74 13.76 -8.86
N TYR A 38 -22.45 13.83 -8.59
CA TYR A 38 -21.38 13.83 -9.57
C TYR A 38 -20.46 12.64 -9.26
N ILE A 39 -20.44 11.66 -10.16
CA ILE A 39 -19.63 10.46 -10.02
C ILE A 39 -18.42 10.58 -10.96
N PRO A 40 -17.19 10.55 -10.45
CA PRO A 40 -15.98 10.64 -11.28
C PRO A 40 -15.81 9.38 -12.15
N ILE A 41 -15.42 9.56 -13.41
CA ILE A 41 -15.32 8.49 -14.42
C ILE A 41 -13.95 8.45 -15.10
N LYS A 42 -13.54 7.27 -15.57
CA LYS A 42 -12.26 7.05 -16.27
C LYS A 42 -12.31 7.55 -17.73
N GLU A 43 -13.45 7.37 -18.38
CA GLU A 43 -13.69 7.68 -19.79
C GLU A 43 -15.13 8.18 -20.01
N ASP A 44 -15.42 8.66 -21.23
CA ASP A 44 -16.74 9.18 -21.57
C ASP A 44 -17.74 8.03 -21.78
N ILE A 45 -18.93 8.15 -21.18
CA ILE A 45 -19.94 7.09 -21.18
C ILE A 45 -21.19 7.60 -21.92
N GLU A 46 -21.56 6.90 -22.99
CA GLU A 46 -22.78 7.19 -23.73
C GLU A 46 -24.04 7.03 -22.86
N GLY A 47 -25.02 7.92 -23.05
CA GLY A 47 -26.29 7.90 -22.31
C GLY A 47 -26.28 8.65 -20.98
N TYR A 48 -25.14 9.20 -20.55
CA TYR A 48 -25.04 10.04 -19.36
C TYR A 48 -24.66 11.49 -19.70
N GLU A 49 -25.12 12.44 -18.89
CA GLU A 49 -24.64 13.84 -18.95
C GLU A 49 -23.26 13.91 -18.29
N ILE A 50 -22.23 14.16 -19.09
CA ILE A 50 -20.84 14.28 -18.63
C ILE A 50 -20.52 15.74 -18.41
N VAL A 51 -20.01 16.06 -17.23
CA VAL A 51 -19.59 17.41 -16.86
C VAL A 51 -18.16 17.41 -16.34
N ASP A 52 -17.46 18.52 -16.54
CA ASP A 52 -16.17 18.75 -15.91
C ASP A 52 -16.40 19.54 -14.61
N ILE A 53 -16.10 18.92 -13.47
CA ILE A 53 -16.25 19.54 -12.15
C ILE A 53 -15.02 19.27 -11.29
N GLU A 54 -14.68 20.21 -10.41
CA GLU A 54 -13.68 20.01 -9.37
C GLU A 54 -14.23 19.11 -8.27
N LEU A 55 -13.54 17.99 -8.03
CA LEU A 55 -13.85 17.03 -6.98
C LEU A 55 -12.67 16.91 -6.03
N GLU A 56 -12.96 16.67 -4.75
CA GLU A 56 -11.95 16.35 -3.76
C GLU A 56 -11.32 15.00 -4.09
N VAL A 57 -10.00 14.95 -4.15
CA VAL A 57 -9.26 13.68 -4.19
C VAL A 57 -9.52 12.96 -2.86
N LEU A 58 -9.90 11.69 -2.92
CA LEU A 58 -9.93 10.87 -1.73
C LEU A 58 -8.48 10.67 -1.28
N ASN A 59 -8.14 11.20 -0.10
CA ASN A 59 -6.94 10.77 0.61
C ASN A 59 -7.14 9.33 1.11
N THR A 60 -7.22 8.38 0.19
CA THR A 60 -7.15 6.96 0.51
C THR A 60 -5.78 6.71 1.11
N ARG A 61 -5.74 5.91 2.18
CA ARG A 61 -4.45 5.37 2.61
C ARG A 61 -3.88 4.57 1.43
N PRO A 62 -2.57 4.65 1.19
CA PRO A 62 -1.95 3.84 0.15
C PRO A 62 -2.30 2.37 0.39
N HIS A 63 -2.54 1.58 -0.66
CA HIS A 63 -2.86 0.15 -0.50
C HIS A 63 -1.60 -0.67 -0.27
N ASN A 64 -0.48 -0.22 -0.83
CA ASN A 64 0.84 -0.80 -0.65
C ASN A 64 1.87 0.31 -0.31
N PHE A 65 3.04 -0.07 0.20
CA PHE A 65 4.08 0.93 0.46
C PHE A 65 4.71 1.48 -0.83
N SER A 66 4.60 0.77 -1.97
CA SER A 66 5.16 1.22 -3.26
C SER A 66 4.44 2.44 -3.83
N GLU A 67 3.17 2.68 -3.51
CA GLU A 67 2.45 3.92 -3.84
C GLU A 67 3.11 5.15 -3.20
N LEU A 68 3.77 4.98 -2.05
CA LEU A 68 4.54 6.05 -1.40
C LEU A 68 5.90 6.31 -2.08
N LEU A 69 6.27 5.49 -3.06
CA LEU A 69 7.51 5.60 -3.83
C LEU A 69 7.29 6.21 -5.22
N GLU A 70 6.05 6.56 -5.57
CA GLU A 70 5.74 7.28 -6.81
C GLU A 70 6.49 8.62 -6.87
N GLY A 71 7.32 8.79 -7.91
CA GLY A 71 8.18 9.96 -8.09
C GLY A 71 9.60 9.82 -7.51
N GLU A 72 9.84 8.85 -6.63
CA GLU A 72 11.17 8.47 -6.13
C GLU A 72 11.76 7.27 -6.92
N LEU A 73 10.88 6.39 -7.38
CA LEU A 73 11.21 5.26 -8.25
C LEU A 73 10.51 5.40 -9.61
N THR A 74 11.14 4.85 -10.65
CA THR A 74 10.55 4.77 -11.97
C THR A 74 9.43 3.73 -11.98
N PRO A 75 8.49 3.78 -12.95
CA PRO A 75 7.45 2.77 -13.07
C PRO A 75 8.01 1.33 -13.20
N GLU A 76 9.11 1.17 -13.93
CA GLU A 76 9.80 -0.12 -14.11
C GLU A 76 10.35 -0.65 -12.78
N GLU A 77 11.01 0.21 -12.00
CA GLU A 77 11.55 -0.17 -10.68
C GLU A 77 10.44 -0.49 -9.67
N ILE A 78 9.29 0.19 -9.75
CA ILE A 78 8.11 -0.11 -8.92
C ILE A 78 7.54 -1.48 -9.28
N GLU A 79 7.53 -1.86 -10.57
CA GLU A 79 7.07 -3.17 -11.03
C GLU A 79 8.00 -4.31 -10.57
N GLU A 80 9.32 -4.07 -10.53
CA GLU A 80 10.31 -5.03 -10.02
C GLU A 80 10.28 -5.19 -8.49
N LEU A 81 9.67 -4.25 -7.78
CA LEU A 81 9.67 -4.19 -6.33
C LEU A 81 8.80 -5.31 -5.72
N ARG A 82 9.38 -6.06 -4.79
CA ARG A 82 8.61 -7.03 -3.99
C ARG A 82 7.79 -6.30 -2.94
N THR A 83 6.49 -6.15 -3.20
CA THR A 83 5.56 -5.45 -2.32
C THR A 83 5.13 -6.26 -1.09
N SER A 84 5.32 -7.59 -1.12
CA SER A 84 5.03 -8.49 0.01
C SER A 84 6.16 -8.44 1.05
N PHE A 85 5.79 -8.46 2.33
CA PHE A 85 6.74 -8.42 3.44
C PHE A 85 6.25 -9.18 4.67
N ASP A 86 7.19 -9.61 5.51
CA ASP A 86 6.90 -10.32 6.75
C ASP A 86 6.76 -9.32 7.90
N THR A 87 5.69 -9.41 8.68
CA THR A 87 5.48 -8.57 9.88
C THR A 87 5.58 -9.40 11.15
N ILE A 88 6.56 -9.10 12.00
CA ILE A 88 6.81 -9.80 13.26
C ILE A 88 6.73 -8.81 14.43
N GLY A 89 5.52 -8.64 14.97
CA GLY A 89 5.27 -7.66 16.02
C GLY A 89 5.52 -6.23 15.53
N ASP A 90 6.51 -5.54 16.11
CA ASP A 90 6.92 -4.19 15.73
C ASP A 90 8.01 -4.14 14.63
N VAL A 91 8.37 -5.29 14.07
CA VAL A 91 9.42 -5.44 13.05
C VAL A 91 8.82 -5.83 11.71
N VAL A 92 9.33 -5.25 10.62
CA VAL A 92 9.01 -5.64 9.24
C VAL A 92 10.28 -6.10 8.54
N ILE A 93 10.19 -7.16 7.75
CA ILE A 93 11.31 -7.70 6.97
C ILE A 93 10.95 -7.68 5.49
N LEU A 94 11.70 -6.90 4.71
CA LEU A 94 11.59 -6.76 3.27
C LEU A 94 12.57 -7.66 2.53
N GLU A 95 12.25 -7.92 1.26
CA GLU A 95 13.20 -8.40 0.27
C GLU A 95 13.31 -7.34 -0.82
N ILE A 96 14.52 -6.85 -1.06
CA ILE A 96 14.78 -5.83 -2.07
C ILE A 96 15.69 -6.46 -3.13
N PRO A 97 15.31 -6.43 -4.43
CA PRO A 97 16.17 -6.88 -5.52
C PRO A 97 17.53 -6.17 -5.52
N GLU A 98 18.57 -6.83 -6.02
CA GLU A 98 19.94 -6.27 -6.03
C GLU A 98 20.00 -4.96 -6.82
N GLU A 99 19.22 -4.87 -7.90
CA GLU A 99 19.06 -3.70 -8.76
C GLU A 99 18.57 -2.46 -7.98
N LEU A 100 17.76 -2.69 -6.95
CA LEU A 100 17.17 -1.64 -6.11
C LEU A 100 17.91 -1.44 -4.78
N GLU A 101 19.01 -2.15 -4.53
CA GLU A 101 19.73 -2.07 -3.26
C GLU A 101 20.26 -0.65 -2.98
N SER A 102 20.61 0.10 -4.03
CA SER A 102 21.00 1.50 -3.92
C SER A 102 19.90 2.41 -3.35
N LYS A 103 18.63 2.02 -3.50
CA LYS A 103 17.43 2.74 -3.05
C LYS A 103 16.85 2.20 -1.75
N LYS A 104 17.51 1.23 -1.10
CA LYS A 104 16.98 0.52 0.08
C LYS A 104 16.52 1.43 1.23
N ASN A 105 17.17 2.57 1.44
CA ASN A 105 16.81 3.51 2.51
C ASN A 105 15.47 4.22 2.21
N ILE A 106 15.22 4.59 0.95
CA ILE A 106 13.96 5.24 0.55
C ILE A 106 12.82 4.22 0.63
N ILE A 107 13.06 3.00 0.15
CA ILE A 107 12.13 1.86 0.26
C ILE A 107 11.82 1.56 1.74
N GLY A 108 12.86 1.51 2.59
CA GLY A 108 12.72 1.31 4.02
C GLY A 108 11.88 2.38 4.69
N LYS A 109 12.11 3.66 4.35
CA LYS A 109 11.34 4.79 4.88
C LYS A 109 9.87 4.73 4.45
N ALA A 110 9.59 4.48 3.18
CA ALA A 110 8.22 4.31 2.68
C ALA A 110 7.51 3.15 3.40
N THR A 111 8.21 2.04 3.64
CA THR A 111 7.67 0.90 4.41
C THR A 111 7.40 1.25 5.87
N LEU A 112 8.30 1.99 6.52
CA LEU A 112 8.11 2.49 7.88
C LEU A 112 6.87 3.39 7.97
N ASP A 113 6.73 4.32 7.01
CA ASP A 113 5.61 5.23 6.92
C ASP A 113 4.29 4.52 6.59
N PHE A 114 4.32 3.46 5.79
CA PHE A 114 3.16 2.65 5.46
C PHE A 114 2.69 1.81 6.65
N THR A 115 3.59 1.03 7.23
CA THR A 115 3.26 0.02 8.25
C THR A 115 3.10 0.59 9.65
N LYS A 116 3.67 1.77 9.90
CA LYS A 116 3.76 2.42 11.23
C LYS A 116 4.42 1.52 12.29
N ARG A 117 5.29 0.62 11.86
CA ARG A 117 6.13 -0.25 12.71
C ARG A 117 7.39 0.49 13.13
N LYS A 118 8.23 -0.13 13.97
CA LYS A 118 9.40 0.54 14.57
C LYS A 118 10.69 0.27 13.83
N SER A 119 10.83 -0.93 13.26
CA SER A 119 12.09 -1.38 12.65
C SER A 119 11.81 -2.06 11.33
N ILE A 120 12.48 -1.60 10.27
CA ILE A 120 12.41 -2.20 8.94
C ILE A 120 13.78 -2.79 8.62
N TYR A 121 13.81 -4.10 8.42
CA TYR A 121 14.99 -4.84 8.01
C TYR A 121 14.86 -5.33 6.57
N MET A 122 15.99 -5.54 5.90
CA MET A 122 16.12 -6.16 4.59
C MET A 122 16.82 -7.52 4.71
N LYS A 123 16.32 -8.53 4.00
CA LYS A 123 16.97 -9.84 3.86
C LYS A 123 18.30 -9.66 3.12
N LYS A 124 19.41 -10.11 3.73
CA LYS A 124 20.76 -10.13 3.11
C LYS A 124 21.21 -11.52 2.69
N SER A 125 20.52 -12.56 3.15
CA SER A 125 20.86 -13.94 2.83
C SER A 125 19.62 -14.83 2.73
N ALA A 126 19.78 -15.97 2.05
CA ALA A 126 18.89 -17.11 2.24
C ALA A 126 18.97 -17.65 3.69
N VAL A 127 18.02 -18.51 4.06
CA VAL A 127 18.07 -19.23 5.35
C VAL A 127 19.28 -20.15 5.34
N HIS A 128 20.09 -20.10 6.39
CA HIS A 128 21.29 -20.91 6.51
C HIS A 128 21.56 -21.38 7.95
N GLY A 129 22.53 -22.28 8.08
CA GLY A 129 22.93 -22.86 9.36
C GLY A 129 21.92 -23.87 9.93
N THR A 130 22.34 -24.57 10.97
CA THR A 130 21.54 -25.59 11.67
C THR A 130 20.37 -24.98 12.43
N ILE A 131 20.53 -23.75 12.94
CA ILE A 131 19.50 -22.97 13.62
C ILE A 131 18.63 -22.13 12.66
N ARG A 132 18.84 -22.24 11.34
CA ARG A 132 17.98 -21.68 10.27
C ARG A 132 17.81 -20.16 10.34
N ILE A 133 18.87 -19.41 10.59
CA ILE A 133 18.85 -17.94 10.62
C ILE A 133 19.00 -17.31 9.23
N ARG A 134 18.71 -16.01 9.11
CA ARG A 134 18.99 -15.16 7.94
C ARG A 134 19.71 -13.91 8.40
N ASP A 135 20.61 -13.41 7.57
CA ASP A 135 21.24 -12.11 7.79
C ASP A 135 20.24 -10.99 7.46
N LEU A 136 20.12 -10.04 8.39
CA LEU A 136 19.20 -8.91 8.28
C LEU A 136 19.94 -7.59 8.46
N GLU A 137 19.75 -6.67 7.53
CA GLU A 137 20.27 -5.30 7.59
C GLU A 137 19.14 -4.33 7.96
N LEU A 138 19.37 -3.42 8.91
CA LEU A 138 18.39 -2.37 9.20
C LEU A 138 18.43 -1.34 8.07
N ILE A 139 17.26 -0.99 7.53
CA ILE A 139 17.13 0.00 6.45
C ILE A 139 16.27 1.22 6.83
N ALA A 140 15.45 1.12 7.88
CA ALA A 140 14.73 2.27 8.45
C ALA A 140 14.25 2.00 9.88
N GLY A 141 14.07 3.09 10.65
CA GLY A 141 13.54 3.04 12.02
C GLY A 141 14.61 2.77 13.08
N GLU A 142 14.20 2.16 14.18
CA GLU A 142 15.07 1.85 15.33
C GLU A 142 15.80 0.51 15.12
N ASP A 143 17.10 0.42 15.42
CA ASP A 143 17.80 -0.87 15.42
C ASP A 143 17.44 -1.68 16.67
N ASN A 144 16.26 -2.29 16.66
CA ASN A 144 15.81 -3.18 17.72
C ASN A 144 15.21 -4.46 17.11
N PRO A 145 15.99 -5.55 17.03
CA PRO A 145 15.50 -6.80 16.44
C PRO A 145 14.64 -7.62 17.42
N VAL A 146 14.49 -7.18 18.67
CA VAL A 146 13.69 -7.87 19.69
C VAL A 146 12.25 -7.36 19.70
N THR A 147 11.30 -8.27 19.54
CA THR A 147 9.88 -7.95 19.36
C THR A 147 8.98 -8.95 20.08
N ILE A 148 7.70 -8.59 20.25
CA ILE A 148 6.65 -9.51 20.71
C ILE A 148 5.66 -9.72 19.57
N HIS A 149 5.68 -10.91 18.99
CA HIS A 149 4.70 -11.33 17.98
C HIS A 149 3.46 -11.91 18.67
N LYS A 150 2.28 -11.63 18.10
CA LYS A 150 0.99 -12.09 18.62
C LYS A 150 0.29 -12.93 17.56
N GLU A 151 0.05 -14.19 17.86
CA GLU A 151 -0.53 -15.14 16.93
C GLU A 151 -1.39 -16.14 17.72
N HIS A 152 -2.59 -16.44 17.24
CA HIS A 152 -3.50 -17.42 17.86
C HIS A 152 -3.68 -17.30 19.39
N GLY A 153 -3.66 -16.07 19.91
CA GLY A 153 -3.80 -15.79 21.36
C GLY A 153 -2.51 -15.93 22.18
N ALA A 154 -1.41 -16.39 21.57
CA ALA A 154 -0.09 -16.44 22.20
C ALA A 154 0.69 -15.14 22.02
N ARG A 155 1.71 -14.94 22.87
CA ARG A 155 2.69 -13.86 22.77
C ARG A 155 4.09 -14.46 22.76
N LEU A 156 4.81 -14.26 21.66
CA LEU A 156 6.14 -14.82 21.43
C LEU A 156 7.16 -13.68 21.46
N LYS A 157 8.04 -13.68 22.46
CA LYS A 157 9.19 -12.76 22.50
C LYS A 157 10.35 -13.41 21.75
N LEU A 158 10.82 -12.75 20.70
CA LEU A 158 11.88 -13.28 19.85
C LEU A 158 12.81 -12.17 19.37
N ASN A 159 14.04 -12.55 18.99
CA ASN A 159 14.99 -11.70 18.29
C ASN A 159 15.07 -12.14 16.83
N VAL A 160 14.60 -11.31 15.88
CA VAL A 160 14.48 -11.70 14.47
C VAL A 160 15.82 -12.00 13.78
N LYS A 161 16.95 -11.58 14.37
CA LYS A 161 18.30 -11.87 13.86
C LYS A 161 18.89 -13.18 14.40
N GLU A 162 18.35 -13.70 15.50
CA GLU A 162 18.95 -14.85 16.22
C GLU A 162 18.11 -16.13 16.11
N VAL A 163 16.83 -16.03 15.74
CA VAL A 163 15.94 -17.18 15.61
C VAL A 163 15.18 -17.18 14.29
N TYR A 164 14.91 -18.37 13.77
CA TYR A 164 13.98 -18.54 12.67
C TYR A 164 12.53 -18.33 13.15
N PHE A 165 11.77 -17.50 12.44
CA PHE A 165 10.34 -17.34 12.63
C PHE A 165 9.67 -17.03 11.30
N SER A 166 8.48 -17.60 11.06
CA SER A 166 7.63 -17.33 9.90
C SER A 166 6.24 -16.96 10.42
N PRO A 167 5.81 -15.69 10.29
CA PRO A 167 4.48 -15.24 10.71
C PRO A 167 3.37 -15.74 9.79
#